data_AF-A0A2L0VLA1-F1
#
_entry.id   AF-A0A2L0VLA1-F1
#
_cell.length_a   1.000
_cell.length_b   1.000
_cell.length_c   1.000
_cell.angle_alpha   90.00
_cell.angle_beta   90.00
_cell.angle_gamma   90.00
#
_symmetry.space_group_name_H-M   'P 1'
#
loop_
_entity.id
_entity.type
_entity.pdbx_description
1 polymer ?
#
loop_
_entity_poly.entity_id
_entity_poly.type
_entity_poly.pdbx_seq_one_letter_code
_entity_poly.pdbx_strand_id
1 'polypeptide(L)' 'MIHRVAIIAALVLLLAAGCSRTDNEPGPGGVTVSEAKALDDAAEMLESRDGAADADTDAGR' A
#
# COMPACT_ATOMS: atom_id res chain seq x y z
N MET A 1 26.24 30.35 -17.82
CA MET A 1 24.76 30.22 -17.85
C MET A 1 24.30 28.77 -17.75
N ILE A 2 24.88 27.85 -18.53
CA ILE A 2 24.50 26.41 -18.57
C ILE A 2 24.57 25.72 -17.19
N HIS A 3 25.61 26.01 -16.40
CA HIS A 3 25.76 25.44 -15.05
C HIS A 3 24.64 25.83 -14.08
N ARG A 4 24.12 27.06 -14.19
CA ARG A 4 23.00 27.52 -13.33
C ARG A 4 21.70 26.79 -13.70
N VAL A 5 21.48 26.57 -14.99
CA VAL A 5 20.32 25.81 -15.49
C VAL A 5 20.38 24.35 -15.04
N ALA A 6 21.55 23.71 -15.11
CA ALA A 6 21.73 22.33 -14.67
C ALA A 6 21.46 22.15 -13.16
N ILE A 7 21.95 23.08 -12.33
CA ILE A 7 21.71 23.04 -10.87
C ILE A 7 20.22 23.20 -10.55
N ILE A 8 19.54 24.15 -11.21
CA ILE A 8 18.10 24.37 -11.02
C ILE A 8 17.30 23.13 -11.44
N ALA A 9 17.63 22.53 -12.59
CA ALA A 9 16.97 21.31 -13.05
C ALA A 9 17.12 20.14 -12.08
N ALA A 10 18.31 19.95 -11.52
CA ALA A 10 18.58 18.89 -10.54
C ALA A 10 17.77 19.09 -9.24
N LEU A 11 17.65 20.33 -8.75
CA LEU A 11 16.85 20.66 -7.57
C LEU A 11 15.36 20.41 -7.78
N VAL A 12 14.83 20.75 -8.97
CA VAL A 12 13.42 20.52 -9.31
C VAL A 12 13.09 19.02 -9.34
N LEU A 13 13.99 18.19 -9.88
CA LEU A 13 13.81 16.74 -9.89
C LEU A 13 13.83 16.13 -8.48
N LEU A 14 14.67 16.64 -7.58
CA LEU A 14 14.71 16.21 -6.18
C LEU A 14 13.42 16.55 -5.43
N LEU A 15 12.85 17.73 -5.66
CA LEU A 15 11.56 18.12 -5.05
C LEU A 15 10.40 17.28 -5.61
N ALA A 16 10.41 16.97 -6.91
CA ALA A 16 9.40 16.13 -7.53
C ALA A 16 9.44 14.67 -7.03
N ALA A 17 10.61 14.16 -6.61
CA ALA A 17 10.73 12.83 -6.01
C ALA A 17 9.98 12.71 -4.67
N GLY A 18 9.77 13.82 -3.95
CA GLY A 18 8.95 13.85 -2.73
C GLY A 18 7.43 13.88 -2.99
N CYS A 19 7.00 14.19 -4.21
CA CYS A 19 5.60 14.03 -4.63
C CYS A 19 5.29 12.60 -5.11
N SER A 20 6.28 11.70 -5.07
CA SER A 20 6.06 10.27 -5.31
C SER A 20 5.70 9.60 -3.98
N ARG A 21 4.62 8.79 -4.00
CA ARG A 21 4.15 7.97 -2.88
C ARG A 21 5.32 7.17 -2.32
N THR A 22 5.84 7.56 -1.16
CA THR A 22 6.66 6.66 -0.34
C THR A 22 5.70 5.68 0.34
N ASP A 23 6.12 4.45 0.58
CA ASP A 23 5.24 3.42 1.17
C ASP A 23 4.71 3.79 2.57
N ASN A 24 5.29 4.82 3.19
CA ASN A 24 4.93 5.36 4.51
C ASN A 24 3.96 6.56 4.45
N GLU A 25 3.67 7.10 3.26
CA GLU A 25 2.66 8.17 3.13
C GLU A 25 1.25 7.56 3.22
N PRO A 26 0.32 8.16 3.99
CA PRO A 26 -1.06 7.69 4.06
C PRO A 26 -1.74 7.67 2.68
N GLY A 27 -2.21 6.50 2.28
CA GLY A 27 -3.03 6.29 1.10
C GLY A 27 -4.51 6.68 1.29
N PRO A 28 -5.36 6.44 0.29
CA PRO A 28 -6.81 6.60 0.42
C PRO A 28 -7.32 5.74 1.58
N GLY A 29 -8.07 6.33 2.51
CA GLY A 29 -8.46 5.69 3.77
C GLY A 29 -7.55 6.02 4.97
N GLY A 30 -6.48 6.80 4.76
CA GLY A 30 -5.61 7.27 5.84
C GLY A 30 -4.62 6.23 6.35
N VAL A 31 -4.52 5.08 5.69
CA VAL A 31 -3.59 3.98 6.03
C VAL A 31 -2.41 3.96 5.06
N THR A 32 -1.26 3.56 5.56
CA THR A 32 -0.05 3.37 4.74
C THR A 32 -0.17 2.11 3.86
N VAL A 33 0.73 1.95 2.89
CA VAL A 33 0.74 0.76 2.01
C VAL A 33 1.01 -0.51 2.82
N SER A 34 1.89 -0.44 3.81
CA SER A 34 2.22 -1.56 4.70
C SER A 34 1.05 -1.93 5.63
N GLU A 35 0.31 -0.95 6.14
CA GLU A 35 -0.91 -1.18 6.91
C GLU A 35 -2.01 -1.84 6.06
N ALA A 36 -2.24 -1.35 4.83
CA ALA A 36 -3.21 -1.94 3.93
C ALA A 36 -2.90 -3.42 3.65
N LYS A 37 -1.62 -3.74 3.38
CA LYS A 37 -1.19 -5.13 3.19
C LYS A 37 -1.42 -6.00 4.42
N ALA A 38 -1.15 -5.49 5.63
CA ALA A 38 -1.40 -6.24 6.86
C ALA A 38 -2.90 -6.50 7.08
N LEU A 39 -3.76 -5.57 6.67
CA LEU A 39 -5.21 -5.74 6.70
C LEU A 39 -5.68 -6.81 5.69
N ASP A 40 -5.13 -6.80 4.48
CA ASP A 40 -5.45 -7.81 3.45
C ASP A 40 -5.00 -9.22 3.89
N ASP A 41 -3.77 -9.35 4.41
CA ASP A 41 -3.25 -10.63 4.92
C ASP A 41 -4.15 -11.16 6.08
N ALA A 42 -4.66 -10.27 6.94
CA ALA A 42 -5.59 -10.64 8.01
C ALA A 42 -6.95 -11.10 7.47
N ALA A 43 -7.46 -10.47 6.41
CA ALA A 43 -8.70 -10.88 5.77
C ALA A 43 -8.56 -12.28 5.13
N GLU A 44 -7.44 -12.55 4.46
CA GLU A 44 -7.15 -13.87 3.88
C GLU A 44 -7.13 -14.98 4.94
N MET A 45 -6.60 -14.70 6.13
CA MET A 45 -6.62 -15.64 7.26
C MET A 45 -8.03 -15.95 7.76
N LEU A 46 -8.96 -15.00 7.70
CA LEU A 46 -10.36 -15.21 8.07
C LEU A 46 -11.08 -16.04 7.01
N GLU A 47 -10.91 -15.70 5.73
CA GLU A 47 -11.52 -16.44 4.63
C GLU A 47 -11.02 -17.89 4.55
N SER A 48 -9.74 -18.12 4.86
CA SER A 48 -9.17 -19.47 4.98
C SER A 48 -9.81 -20.29 6.12
N ARG A 49 -10.29 -19.64 7.18
CA ARG A 49 -11.00 -20.30 8.29
C ARG A 49 -12.46 -20.53 7.94
N ASP A 50 -13.13 -19.55 7.34
CA ASP A 50 -14.54 -19.64 6.96
C ASP A 50 -14.75 -20.66 5.84
N GLY A 51 -13.82 -20.78 4.87
CA GLY A 51 -13.86 -21.84 3.86
C GLY A 51 -13.79 -23.27 4.45
N ALA A 52 -13.23 -23.45 5.64
CA ALA A 52 -13.30 -24.71 6.38
C ALA A 52 -14.61 -24.84 7.19
N ALA A 53 -15.13 -23.73 7.72
CA ALA A 53 -16.39 -23.71 8.46
C ALA A 53 -17.63 -23.90 7.58
N ASP A 54 -17.64 -23.38 6.35
CA ASP A 54 -18.74 -23.53 5.39
C ASP A 54 -18.88 -24.98 4.91
N ALA A 55 -17.77 -25.72 4.77
CA ALA A 55 -17.78 -27.15 4.45
C ALA A 55 -18.36 -28.00 5.60
N ASP A 56 -18.12 -27.63 6.85
CA ASP A 56 -18.69 -28.30 8.03
C ASP A 56 -20.17 -27.93 8.26
N THR A 57 -20.61 -26.74 7.84
CA THR A 57 -21.99 -26.28 8.04
C THR A 57 -22.97 -26.88 7.01
N ASP A 58 -22.50 -27.25 5.82
CA ASP A 58 -23.28 -27.99 4.81
C ASP A 58 -23.46 -29.48 5.17
N ALA A 59 -22.44 -30.12 5.76
CA ALA A 59 -22.50 -31.53 6.17
C ALA A 59 -23.42 -31.81 7.39
N GLY A 60 -23.86 -30.75 8.09
CA GLY A 60 -24.67 -30.83 9.31
C GLY A 60 -26.14 -30.44 9.17
N ARG A 61 -26.62 -30.06 7.97
CA ARG A 61 -28.03 -29.75 7.68
C ARG A 61 -28.70 -30.88 6.90
#